data_AF-A0A5Y5BK54-F1
#
_entry.id   AF-A0A5Y5BK54-F1
#
_cell.length_a   1.000
_cell.length_b   1.000
_cell.length_c   1.000
_cell.angle_alpha   90.00
_cell.angle_beta   90.00
_cell.angle_gamma   90.00
#
_symmetry.space_group_name_H-M   'P 1'
#
loop_
_entity.id
_entity.type
_entity.pdbx_description
1 polymer ?
#
loop_
_entity_poly.entity_id
_entity_poly.type
_entity_poly.pdbx_seq_one_letter_code
_entity_poly.pdbx_strand_id
1 'polypeptide(L)' 'MNKSLYIDLLVTDGDLTLNSASEPVLCDNRQSIGQDMIHAL' A
#
# COMPACT_ATOMS: atom_id res chain seq x y z
N MET A 1 16.18 -17.47 2.44
CA MET A 1 15.07 -16.68 3.00
C MET A 1 15.19 -15.27 2.46
N ASN A 2 14.52 -14.97 1.35
CA ASN A 2 14.52 -13.62 0.78
C ASN A 2 13.46 -12.83 1.56
N LYS A 3 13.90 -12.13 2.61
CA LYS A 3 13.03 -11.25 3.40
C LYS A 3 12.75 -10.06 2.49
N SER A 4 11.52 -9.92 1.98
CA SER A 4 11.13 -8.74 1.19
C SER A 4 11.48 -7.50 2.00
N LEU A 5 12.53 -6.79 1.57
CA LEU A 5 13.08 -5.63 2.27
C LEU A 5 12.12 -4.44 2.21
N TYR A 6 11.17 -4.48 1.28
CA TYR A 6 10.20 -3.46 1.02
C TYR A 6 8.82 -4.11 0.90
N ILE A 7 7.85 -3.51 1.57
CA ILE A 7 6.44 -3.87 1.53
C ILE A 7 5.66 -2.64 1.07
N ASP A 8 4.76 -2.83 0.12
CA ASP A 8 3.89 -1.76 -0.33
C ASP A 8 2.69 -1.64 0.61
N LEU A 9 2.38 -0.40 0.98
CA LEU A 9 1.26 -0.07 1.86
C LEU A 9 0.15 0.59 1.06
N LEU A 10 -1.09 0.21 1.37
CA LEU A 10 -2.26 0.84 0.80
C LEU A 10 -2.44 2.23 1.44
N VAL A 11 -2.47 3.22 0.57
CA VAL A 11 -2.65 4.64 0.85
C VAL A 11 -3.84 5.09 0.02
N THR A 12 -4.84 5.63 0.68
CA THR A 12 -6.08 6.13 0.08
C THR A 12 -6.33 7.54 0.60
N ASP A 13 -6.69 8.47 -0.29
CA ASP A 13 -6.99 9.86 0.08
C ASP A 13 -5.81 10.60 0.74
N GLY A 14 -4.57 10.14 0.48
CA GLY A 14 -3.35 10.70 1.06
C GLY A 14 -3.00 10.17 2.46
N ASP A 15 -3.74 9.20 3.00
CA ASP A 15 -3.51 8.61 4.32
C ASP A 15 -3.41 7.07 4.28
N LEU A 16 -2.81 6.47 5.32
CA LEU A 16 -2.62 5.03 5.39
C LEU A 16 -3.96 4.33 5.62
N THR A 17 -4.31 3.39 4.73
CA THR A 17 -5.48 2.57 4.93
C THR A 17 -5.21 1.56 6.04
N LEU A 18 -6.01 1.61 7.10
CA LEU A 18 -5.92 0.68 8.22
C LEU A 18 -7.05 -0.36 8.16
N ASN A 19 -6.74 -1.58 8.59
CA ASN A 19 -7.74 -2.63 8.79
C ASN A 19 -8.52 -2.42 10.11
N SER A 20 -9.49 -3.29 10.39
CA SER A 20 -10.28 -3.23 11.63
C SER A 20 -9.48 -3.42 12.93
N ALA A 21 -8.23 -3.87 12.85
CA ALA A 21 -7.29 -3.98 13.95
C ALA A 21 -6.32 -2.78 14.04
N SER A 22 -6.56 -1.72 13.27
CA SER A 22 -5.70 -0.55 13.15
C SER A 22 -4.30 -0.84 12.60
N GLU A 23 -4.15 -1.89 11.80
CA GLU A 23 -2.89 -2.23 11.13
C GLU A 23 -2.91 -1.75 9.67
N PRO A 24 -1.76 -1.29 9.14
CA PRO A 24 -1.65 -0.89 7.73
C PRO A 24 -2.02 -2.03 6.80
N VAL A 25 -2.90 -1.75 5.84
CA VAL A 25 -3.25 -2.69 4.80
C VAL A 25 -2.09 -2.79 3.81
N LEU A 26 -1.63 -4.01 3.57
CA LEU A 26 -0.63 -4.28 2.54
C LEU A 26 -1.27 -4.20 1.16
N CYS A 27 -0.49 -3.69 0.22
CA CYS A 27 -0.87 -3.57 -1.17
C CYS A 27 0.07 -4.44 -2.00
N ASP A 28 -0.46 -5.09 -3.05
CA ASP A 28 0.36 -5.85 -3.98
C ASP A 28 -0.13 -5.75 -5.42
N ASN A 29 0.80 -5.92 -6.35
CA ASN A 29 0.56 -6.01 -7.78
C ASN A 29 -0.27 -4.83 -8.33
N ARG A 30 -1.50 -5.11 -8.77
CA ARG A 30 -2.39 -4.16 -9.44
C ARG A 30 -2.77 -2.97 -8.56
N GLN A 31 -2.89 -3.20 -7.26
CA GLN A 31 -3.22 -2.13 -6.32
C GLN A 31 -2.04 -1.16 -6.17
N SER A 32 -0.80 -1.69 -6.16
CA SER A 32 0.43 -0.88 -6.01
C SER A 32 0.65 0.00 -7.25
N ILE A 33 0.48 -0.58 -8.44
CA ILE A 33 0.51 0.16 -9.72
C ILE A 33 -0.59 1.25 -9.77
N GLY A 34 -1.78 0.94 -9.27
CA GLY A 34 -2.89 1.89 -9.21
C GLY A 34 -2.61 3.08 -8.29
N GLN A 35 -2.03 2.82 -7.11
CA GLN A 35 -1.61 3.87 -6.20
C GLN A 35 -0.55 4.77 -6.83
N ASP A 36 0.47 4.21 -7.46
CA ASP A 36 1.53 5.00 -8.09
C ASP A 36 0.97 5.95 -9.15
N MET A 37 0.00 5.50 -9.95
CA MET A 37 -0.66 6.36 -10.94
C MET A 37 -1.48 7.49 -10.31
N ILE A 38 -2.16 7.25 -9.17
CA ILE A 38 -2.94 8.26 -8.46
C ILE A 38 -2.02 9.30 -7.79
N HIS A 39 -0.93 8.86 -7.16
CA HIS A 39 -0.01 9.76 -6.44
C HIS A 39 0.93 10.53 -7.37
N ALA A 40 1.10 10.09 -8.62
CA ALA A 40 1.91 10.78 -9.62
C ALA A 40 1.17 11.92 -10.35
N LEU A 41 -0.16 11.99 -10.21
CA LEU A 41 -1.04 13.01 -10.81
C LEU A 41 -1.24 14.19 -9.86
#